data_AF-A0A166WL73-F1
#
_entry.id   AF-A0A166WL73-F1
#
_cell.length_a   1.000
_cell.length_b   1.000
_cell.length_c   1.000
_cell.angle_alpha   90.00
_cell.angle_beta   90.00
_cell.angle_gamma   90.00
#
_symmetry.space_group_name_H-M   'P 1'
#
loop_
_entity.id
_entity.type
_entity.pdbx_description
1 polymer ?
#
loop_
_entity_poly.entity_id
_entity_poly.type
_entity_poly.pdbx_seq_one_letter_code
_entity_poly.pdbx_strand_id
1 'polypeptide(L)'
;MALRLPTHLESLIPPPSEQLPLSRPYRGTFTVNGVSDGSAKQSSQNIRITAVEIAGENRVDLWPTQLFVYMTRDRSTLSTFRSWVKRHAPPVCTFMPDRIRDPHSSAVNQKNFGSLSRILLLNQTVAIAPWNPGDGLPGGGIVLYPSQNSSNLLFGAVFLAAQLPDFLTISRHASYAPLPTLQSPRQPAYYPALSQYNSSYASTQYDPSS
;
A
#
# COMPACT_ATOMS: atom_id res chain seq x y z
N MET A 1 -19.85 -27.04 -50.52
CA MET A 1 -18.85 -27.39 -49.48
C MET A 1 -19.42 -26.99 -48.14
N ALA A 2 -19.80 -27.95 -47.30
CA ALA A 2 -20.42 -27.68 -46.00
C ALA A 2 -19.37 -27.81 -44.89
N LEU A 3 -19.12 -26.71 -44.17
CA LEU A 3 -18.23 -26.68 -43.02
C LEU A 3 -18.97 -27.28 -41.81
N ARG A 4 -18.59 -28.49 -41.40
CA ARG A 4 -19.07 -29.09 -40.14
C ARG A 4 -18.14 -28.65 -39.02
N LEU A 5 -18.61 -27.74 -38.15
CA LEU A 5 -17.89 -27.38 -36.92
C LEU A 5 -17.97 -28.56 -35.92
N PRO A 6 -16.84 -29.00 -35.33
CA PRO A 6 -16.85 -30.01 -34.28
C PRO A 6 -17.49 -29.45 -32.99
N THR A 7 -18.65 -29.97 -32.60
CA THR A 7 -19.43 -29.58 -31.41
C THR A 7 -18.92 -30.17 -30.08
N HIS A 8 -17.63 -30.52 -29.99
CA HIS A 8 -17.07 -31.22 -28.81
C HIS A 8 -16.38 -30.32 -27.78
N LEU A 9 -16.48 -28.99 -27.89
CA LEU A 9 -15.83 -28.05 -26.95
C LEU A 9 -16.71 -27.61 -25.76
N GLU A 10 -17.94 -28.09 -25.63
CA GLU A 10 -18.83 -27.71 -24.50
C GLU A 10 -18.54 -28.49 -23.20
N SER A 11 -17.63 -29.47 -23.23
CA SER A 11 -17.31 -30.34 -22.08
C SER A 11 -16.14 -29.85 -21.20
N LEU A 12 -15.73 -28.58 -21.31
CA LEU A 12 -14.62 -28.02 -20.52
C LEU A 12 -15.08 -27.34 -19.22
N ILE A 13 -16.38 -27.28 -18.96
CA ILE A 13 -16.90 -26.82 -17.66
C ILE A 13 -17.12 -28.08 -16.83
N PRO A 14 -16.33 -28.31 -15.76
CA PRO A 14 -16.57 -29.45 -14.88
C PRO A 14 -18.00 -29.37 -14.34
N PRO A 15 -18.71 -30.51 -14.25
CA PRO A 15 -20.07 -30.55 -13.75
C PRO A 15 -20.13 -29.88 -12.37
N PRO A 16 -21.24 -29.21 -12.00
CA PRO A 16 -21.36 -28.46 -10.74
C PRO A 16 -20.95 -29.24 -9.48
N SER A 17 -21.08 -30.57 -9.50
CA SER A 17 -20.66 -31.49 -8.44
C SER A 17 -19.14 -31.62 -8.27
N GLU A 18 -18.36 -31.31 -9.31
CA GLU A 18 -16.89 -31.32 -9.32
C GLU A 18 -16.28 -29.92 -9.17
N GLN A 19 -17.13 -28.89 -9.07
CA GLN A 19 -16.67 -27.54 -8.76
C GLN A 19 -16.26 -27.50 -7.28
N LEU A 20 -14.96 -27.68 -7.03
CA LEU A 20 -14.38 -27.43 -5.73
C LEU A 20 -14.76 -26.02 -5.29
N PRO A 21 -15.22 -25.82 -4.04
CA PRO A 21 -15.49 -24.48 -3.52
C PRO A 21 -14.22 -23.66 -3.67
N LEU A 22 -14.22 -22.66 -4.56
CA LEU A 22 -13.09 -21.73 -4.64
C LEU A 22 -12.93 -21.09 -3.26
N SER A 23 -11.79 -21.32 -2.63
CA SER A 23 -11.46 -20.66 -1.37
C SER A 23 -11.60 -19.16 -1.58
N ARG A 24 -12.49 -18.54 -0.81
CA ARG A 24 -12.73 -17.11 -0.93
C ARG A 24 -11.41 -16.39 -0.64
N PRO A 25 -10.92 -15.53 -1.55
CA PRO A 25 -9.68 -14.81 -1.29
C PRO A 25 -9.84 -13.95 -0.05
N TYR A 26 -8.78 -13.87 0.76
CA TYR A 26 -8.75 -12.97 1.91
C TYR A 26 -9.03 -11.55 1.45
N ARG A 27 -9.84 -10.82 2.21
CA ARG A 27 -10.01 -9.38 2.02
C ARG A 27 -9.83 -8.68 3.35
N GLY A 28 -8.99 -7.67 3.36
CA GLY A 28 -8.69 -6.91 4.57
C GLY A 28 -8.20 -5.51 4.27
N THR A 29 -7.66 -4.86 5.30
CA THR A 29 -7.13 -3.50 5.21
C THR A 29 -5.76 -3.44 5.87
N PHE A 30 -4.77 -2.89 5.15
CA PHE A 30 -3.52 -2.45 5.75
C PHE A 30 -3.70 -1.04 6.30
N THR A 31 -3.45 -0.88 7.60
CA THR A 31 -3.34 0.43 8.24
C THR A 31 -1.86 0.76 8.38
N VAL A 32 -1.37 1.64 7.52
CA VAL A 32 0.03 2.06 7.47
C VAL A 32 0.17 3.39 8.20
N ASN A 33 1.03 3.43 9.22
CA ASN A 33 1.32 4.66 9.95
C ASN A 33 2.61 5.31 9.44
N GLY A 34 2.61 6.64 9.32
CA GLY A 34 3.86 7.41 9.19
C GLY A 34 4.37 7.65 7.77
N VAL A 35 3.57 7.40 6.72
CA VAL A 35 3.90 7.86 5.36
C VAL A 35 3.56 9.35 5.27
N SER A 36 4.47 10.21 5.77
CA SER A 36 4.28 11.66 5.78
C SER A 36 4.64 12.27 4.42
N ASP A 37 3.71 13.01 3.83
CA ASP A 37 3.90 13.78 2.60
C ASP A 37 4.31 15.24 2.91
N GLY A 38 5.18 15.43 3.92
CA GLY A 38 5.76 16.73 4.28
C GLY A 38 4.84 17.71 5.04
N SER A 39 3.58 17.36 5.28
CA SER A 39 2.65 18.16 6.10
C SER A 39 2.55 17.60 7.52
N ALA A 40 2.61 18.47 8.53
CA ALA A 40 2.84 18.20 9.95
C ALA A 40 1.77 17.36 10.70
N LYS A 41 0.91 16.59 10.02
CA LYS A 41 0.00 15.62 10.64
C LYS A 41 0.35 14.22 10.20
N GLN A 42 0.68 13.36 11.16
CA GLN A 42 0.90 11.93 10.99
C GLN A 42 -0.38 11.30 10.41
N SER A 43 -0.45 11.19 9.07
CA SER A 43 -1.59 10.60 8.38
C SER A 43 -1.47 9.09 8.43
N SER A 44 -2.48 8.41 8.99
CA SER A 44 -2.63 6.96 8.88
C SER A 44 -3.37 6.65 7.58
N GLN A 45 -2.81 5.78 6.75
CA GLN A 45 -3.40 5.40 5.47
C GLN A 45 -3.99 4.01 5.57
N ASN A 46 -5.27 3.88 5.19
CA ASN A 46 -5.96 2.60 5.08
C ASN A 46 -5.96 2.16 3.61
N ILE A 47 -5.41 0.97 3.36
CA ILE A 47 -5.27 0.38 2.03
C ILE A 47 -6.05 -0.93 2.01
N ARG A 48 -7.09 -1.02 1.20
CA ARG A 48 -7.86 -2.27 1.02
C ARG A 48 -7.09 -3.25 0.15
N ILE A 49 -6.99 -4.48 0.61
CA ILE A 49 -6.16 -5.50 -0.01
C ILE A 49 -6.89 -6.82 -0.13
N THR A 50 -6.45 -7.60 -1.11
CA THR A 50 -6.88 -8.98 -1.33
C THR A 50 -5.66 -9.88 -1.35
N ALA A 51 -5.73 -11.06 -0.72
CA ALA A 51 -4.70 -12.09 -0.83
C ALA A 51 -5.22 -13.29 -1.63
N VAL A 52 -4.43 -13.78 -2.59
CA VAL A 52 -4.94 -14.69 -3.65
C VAL A 52 -4.14 -15.98 -3.79
N GLU A 53 -2.82 -15.91 -3.72
CA GLU A 53 -1.96 -17.08 -3.81
C GLU A 53 -1.43 -17.38 -2.43
N ILE A 54 -1.56 -18.63 -1.99
CA ILE A 54 -1.24 -19.05 -0.63
C ILE A 54 -0.54 -20.38 -0.77
N ALA A 55 0.79 -20.35 -0.78
CA ALA A 55 1.59 -21.56 -0.75
C ALA A 55 1.72 -22.03 0.69
N GLY A 56 1.04 -23.13 1.03
CA GLY A 56 1.04 -23.73 2.37
C GLY A 56 -0.26 -23.56 3.16
N GLU A 57 -0.28 -24.06 4.39
CA GLU A 57 -1.42 -23.95 5.31
C GLU A 57 -1.40 -22.57 6.00
N ASN A 58 -2.23 -21.62 5.51
CA ASN A 58 -2.20 -20.24 6.00
C ASN A 58 -3.42 -19.83 6.83
N ARG A 59 -4.38 -20.74 7.06
CA ARG A 59 -5.58 -20.54 7.91
C ARG A 59 -6.13 -19.11 7.81
N VAL A 60 -6.42 -18.74 6.58
CA VAL A 60 -6.75 -17.38 6.15
C VAL A 60 -8.02 -16.86 6.82
N ASP A 61 -8.90 -17.79 7.16
CA ASP A 61 -10.10 -17.62 7.95
C ASP A 61 -9.82 -17.03 9.35
N LEU A 62 -8.62 -17.21 9.90
CA LEU A 62 -8.20 -16.67 11.20
C LEU A 62 -7.58 -15.28 11.09
N TRP A 63 -7.35 -14.75 9.89
CA TRP A 63 -6.65 -13.48 9.73
C TRP A 63 -7.56 -12.31 10.13
N PRO A 64 -7.05 -11.33 10.88
CA PRO A 64 -7.83 -10.17 11.28
C PRO A 64 -8.12 -9.29 10.07
N THR A 65 -9.35 -8.78 9.94
CA THR A 65 -9.76 -7.94 8.80
C THR A 65 -8.93 -6.66 8.65
N GLN A 66 -8.27 -6.21 9.72
CA GLN A 66 -7.40 -5.04 9.74
C GLN A 66 -6.02 -5.44 10.26
N LEU A 67 -5.00 -5.13 9.46
CA LEU A 67 -3.60 -5.43 9.73
C LEU A 67 -2.85 -4.11 9.90
N PHE A 68 -2.26 -3.91 11.07
CA PHE A 68 -1.43 -2.74 11.35
C PHE A 68 -0.04 -2.97 10.83
N VAL A 69 0.38 -2.16 9.87
CA VAL A 69 1.63 -2.36 9.14
C VAL A 69 2.70 -1.40 9.67
N TYR A 70 3.78 -1.98 10.20
CA TYR A 70 4.96 -1.27 10.69
C TYR A 70 6.14 -1.56 9.78
N MET A 71 6.93 -0.55 9.47
CA MET A 71 8.09 -0.75 8.60
C MET A 71 9.38 -0.90 9.42
N THR A 72 10.32 -1.70 8.92
CA THR A 72 11.65 -1.88 9.55
C THR A 72 12.52 -0.65 9.35
N ARG A 73 13.41 -0.34 10.30
CA ARG A 73 14.37 0.78 10.18
C ARG A 73 15.55 0.47 9.27
N ASP A 74 15.95 -0.81 9.20
CA ASP A 74 17.22 -1.19 8.60
C ASP A 74 17.11 -1.34 7.08
N ARG A 75 17.84 -0.48 6.36
CA ARG A 75 17.83 -0.36 4.88
C ARG A 75 18.45 -1.55 4.12
N SER A 76 18.86 -2.61 4.80
CA SER A 76 19.41 -3.83 4.17
C SER A 76 18.58 -5.08 4.48
N THR A 77 17.46 -4.92 5.20
CA THR A 77 16.65 -6.04 5.69
C THR A 77 16.05 -6.86 4.55
N LEU A 78 15.72 -6.23 3.41
CA LEU A 78 15.03 -6.90 2.31
C LEU A 78 15.83 -8.07 1.71
N SER A 79 17.12 -7.88 1.47
CA SER A 79 17.97 -8.93 0.87
C SER A 79 18.17 -10.11 1.82
N THR A 80 18.46 -9.81 3.10
CA THR A 80 18.59 -10.80 4.17
C THR A 80 17.30 -11.58 4.34
N PHE A 81 16.15 -10.89 4.36
CA PHE A 81 14.85 -11.52 4.51
C PHE A 81 14.52 -12.42 3.31
N ARG A 82 14.73 -11.97 2.08
CA ARG A 82 14.53 -12.81 0.88
C ARG A 82 15.39 -14.07 0.91
N SER A 83 16.65 -13.95 1.33
CA SER A 83 17.55 -15.10 1.49
C SER A 83 17.06 -16.03 2.59
N TRP A 84 16.53 -15.48 3.69
CA TRP A 84 15.92 -16.25 4.77
C TRP A 84 14.68 -17.02 4.30
N VAL A 85 13.77 -16.37 3.56
CA VAL A 85 12.56 -16.99 2.98
C VAL A 85 12.93 -18.15 2.06
N LYS A 86 13.94 -17.98 1.19
CA LYS A 86 14.41 -19.05 0.30
C LYS A 86 14.94 -20.27 1.07
N ARG A 87 15.56 -20.06 2.23
CA ARG A 87 16.14 -21.13 3.05
C ARG A 87 15.11 -21.88 3.89
N HIS A 88 14.14 -21.15 4.46
CA HIS A 88 13.17 -21.73 5.41
C HIS A 88 11.82 -22.07 4.77
N ALA A 89 11.55 -21.55 3.58
CA ALA A 89 10.30 -21.73 2.85
C ALA A 89 9.06 -21.56 3.75
N PRO A 90 8.94 -20.43 4.49
CA PRO A 90 7.72 -20.16 5.24
C PRO A 90 6.53 -20.14 4.29
N PRO A 91 5.31 -20.33 4.79
CA PRO A 91 4.15 -20.16 3.95
C PRO A 91 4.08 -18.72 3.42
N VAL A 92 3.88 -18.56 2.11
CA VAL A 92 3.89 -17.25 1.43
C VAL A 92 2.54 -16.97 0.83
N CYS A 93 2.13 -15.71 0.89
CA CYS A 93 0.99 -15.20 0.18
C CYS A 93 1.30 -14.02 -0.74
N THR A 94 0.45 -13.80 -1.73
CA THR A 94 0.52 -12.64 -2.63
C THR A 94 -0.63 -11.69 -2.33
N PHE A 95 -0.30 -10.43 -1.99
CA PHE A 95 -1.23 -9.32 -1.78
C PHE A 95 -1.31 -8.39 -2.99
N MET A 96 -2.52 -7.93 -3.27
CA MET A 96 -2.84 -6.97 -4.31
C MET A 96 -3.85 -5.94 -3.80
N PRO A 97 -3.92 -4.73 -4.38
CA PRO A 97 -4.96 -3.76 -4.03
C PRO A 97 -6.34 -4.30 -4.39
N ASP A 98 -7.30 -4.20 -3.46
CA ASP A 98 -8.67 -4.63 -3.72
C ASP A 98 -9.36 -3.71 -4.75
N ARG A 99 -10.26 -4.29 -5.56
CA ARG A 99 -11.08 -3.57 -6.52
C ARG A 99 -12.32 -3.04 -5.81
N ILE A 100 -12.31 -1.74 -5.55
CA ILE A 100 -13.43 -1.03 -4.92
C ILE A 100 -14.45 -0.65 -6.01
N ARG A 101 -15.75 -0.75 -5.71
CA ARG A 101 -16.83 -0.44 -6.66
C ARG A 101 -16.77 0.98 -7.21
N ASP A 102 -16.37 1.94 -6.37
CA ASP A 102 -16.15 3.32 -6.77
C ASP A 102 -14.79 3.48 -7.48
N PRO A 103 -14.74 3.92 -8.75
CA PRO A 103 -13.51 4.08 -9.51
C PRO A 103 -12.52 5.04 -8.87
N HIS A 104 -13.00 6.13 -8.26
CA HIS A 104 -12.13 7.13 -7.63
C HIS A 104 -11.41 6.53 -6.41
N SER A 105 -12.17 5.92 -5.51
CA SER A 105 -11.63 5.19 -4.35
C SER A 105 -10.69 4.07 -4.77
N SER A 106 -11.01 3.34 -5.84
CA SER A 106 -10.15 2.28 -6.37
C SER A 106 -8.81 2.83 -6.87
N ALA A 107 -8.80 3.96 -7.58
CA ALA A 107 -7.59 4.61 -8.04
C ALA A 107 -6.71 5.11 -6.86
N VAL A 108 -7.33 5.70 -5.84
CA VAL A 108 -6.63 6.12 -4.61
C VAL A 108 -6.03 4.91 -3.88
N ASN A 109 -6.80 3.83 -3.73
CA ASN A 109 -6.33 2.61 -3.10
C ASN A 109 -5.13 1.99 -3.83
N GLN A 110 -5.21 1.89 -5.16
CA GLN A 110 -4.14 1.38 -5.99
C GLN A 110 -2.89 2.28 -5.92
N LYS A 111 -3.07 3.61 -5.93
CA LYS A 111 -1.96 4.56 -5.75
C LYS A 111 -1.29 4.38 -4.40
N ASN A 112 -2.05 4.28 -3.31
CA ASN A 112 -1.50 4.11 -1.96
C ASN A 112 -0.76 2.77 -1.81
N PHE A 113 -1.33 1.68 -2.34
CA PHE A 113 -0.66 0.38 -2.37
C PHE A 113 0.65 0.44 -3.16
N GLY A 114 0.62 1.04 -4.36
CA GLY A 114 1.79 1.23 -5.20
C GLY A 114 2.89 2.05 -4.52
N SER A 115 2.50 3.13 -3.82
CA SER A 115 3.40 3.95 -3.01
C SER A 115 4.05 3.13 -1.89
N LEU A 116 3.28 2.33 -1.15
CA LEU A 116 3.81 1.45 -0.10
C LEU A 116 4.84 0.47 -0.68
N SER A 117 4.50 -0.24 -1.76
CA SER A 117 5.42 -1.19 -2.40
C SER A 117 6.71 -0.51 -2.87
N ARG A 118 6.59 0.69 -3.45
CA ARG A 118 7.74 1.47 -3.92
C ARG A 118 8.62 1.93 -2.77
N ILE A 119 8.04 2.38 -1.67
CA ILE A 119 8.78 2.79 -0.46
C ILE A 119 9.61 1.62 0.08
N LEU A 120 9.01 0.44 0.22
CA LEU A 120 9.72 -0.76 0.69
C LEU A 120 10.88 -1.14 -0.25
N LEU A 121 10.64 -1.06 -1.57
CA LEU A 121 11.64 -1.40 -2.58
C LEU A 121 12.80 -0.40 -2.61
N LEU A 122 12.49 0.91 -2.63
CA LEU A 122 13.52 1.96 -2.67
C LEU A 122 14.37 1.98 -1.39
N ASN A 123 13.75 1.78 -0.24
CA ASN A 123 14.46 1.76 1.04
C ASN A 123 15.14 0.40 1.31
N GLN A 124 14.93 -0.61 0.46
CA GLN A 124 15.43 -1.98 0.68
C GLN A 124 15.03 -2.53 2.07
N THR A 125 13.79 -2.24 2.46
CA THR A 125 13.20 -2.59 3.77
C THR A 125 12.06 -3.59 3.60
N VAL A 126 11.60 -4.14 4.71
CA VAL A 126 10.37 -4.94 4.79
C VAL A 126 9.37 -4.25 5.71
N ALA A 127 8.11 -4.64 5.61
CA ALA A 127 7.08 -4.26 6.56
C ALA A 127 6.57 -5.47 7.33
N ILE A 128 6.05 -5.24 8.52
CA ILE A 128 5.66 -6.26 9.50
C ILE A 128 4.25 -5.91 9.95
N ALA A 129 3.34 -6.87 9.81
CA ALA A 129 1.99 -6.83 10.31
C ALA A 129 1.85 -7.89 11.42
N PRO A 130 2.16 -7.56 12.69
CA PRO A 130 2.06 -8.51 13.77
C PRO A 130 0.61 -8.91 14.03
N TRP A 131 0.39 -10.12 14.53
CA TRP A 131 -0.91 -10.50 15.09
C TRP A 131 -1.17 -9.74 16.38
N ASN A 132 -2.42 -9.34 16.61
CA ASN A 132 -2.78 -8.76 17.89
C ASN A 132 -3.03 -9.90 18.90
N PRO A 133 -2.77 -9.69 20.19
CA PRO A 133 -3.04 -10.68 21.22
C PRO A 133 -4.52 -11.09 21.31
N GLY A 134 -5.43 -10.27 20.76
CA GLY A 134 -6.87 -10.60 20.68
C GLY A 134 -7.27 -11.47 19.48
N ASP A 135 -6.39 -11.69 18.51
CA ASP A 135 -6.72 -12.39 17.26
C ASP A 135 -6.66 -13.93 17.40
N GLY A 136 -6.27 -14.44 18.58
CA GLY A 136 -6.18 -15.88 18.84
C GLY A 136 -5.03 -16.60 18.13
N LEU A 137 -4.16 -15.86 17.45
CA LEU A 137 -2.99 -16.38 16.74
C LEU A 137 -1.72 -16.24 17.60
N PRO A 138 -1.02 -17.34 17.93
CA PRO A 138 0.16 -17.30 18.80
C PRO A 138 1.45 -16.87 18.09
N GLY A 139 1.45 -16.75 16.76
CA GLY A 139 2.63 -16.48 15.97
C GLY A 139 3.05 -15.01 15.85
N GLY A 140 4.02 -14.75 14.99
CA GLY A 140 4.68 -13.46 14.85
C GLY A 140 4.00 -12.45 13.93
N GLY A 141 3.12 -12.87 13.02
CA GLY A 141 2.49 -11.97 12.06
C GLY A 141 2.71 -12.32 10.59
N ILE A 142 2.63 -11.30 9.76
CA ILE A 142 2.99 -11.33 8.34
C ILE A 142 4.16 -10.38 8.11
N VAL A 143 5.18 -10.83 7.38
CA VAL A 143 6.25 -9.97 6.87
C VAL A 143 6.01 -9.69 5.40
N LEU A 144 5.76 -8.42 5.09
CA LEU A 144 5.51 -7.90 3.76
C LEU A 144 6.81 -7.47 3.09
N TYR A 145 7.04 -7.92 1.86
CA TYR A 145 8.18 -7.51 1.05
C TYR A 145 7.78 -7.29 -0.41
N PRO A 146 8.37 -6.29 -1.09
CA PRO A 146 7.96 -5.93 -2.44
C PRO A 146 8.39 -6.96 -3.47
N SER A 147 7.59 -7.09 -4.53
CA SER A 147 8.02 -7.74 -5.76
C SER A 147 9.09 -6.88 -6.45
N GLN A 148 10.04 -7.53 -7.16
CA GLN A 148 11.05 -6.81 -7.95
C GLN A 148 10.48 -6.22 -9.24
N ASN A 149 9.41 -6.85 -9.76
CA ASN A 149 8.93 -6.59 -11.12
C ASN A 149 7.59 -5.85 -11.15
N SER A 150 6.96 -5.63 -9.99
CA SER A 150 5.64 -5.01 -9.91
C SER A 150 5.49 -4.19 -8.63
N SER A 151 5.02 -2.95 -8.77
CA SER A 151 4.61 -2.12 -7.64
C SER A 151 3.19 -2.43 -7.14
N ASN A 152 2.44 -3.25 -7.87
CA ASN A 152 1.06 -3.63 -7.53
C ASN A 152 0.99 -5.00 -6.83
N LEU A 153 2.14 -5.57 -6.47
CA LEU A 153 2.24 -6.86 -5.79
C LEU A 153 3.17 -6.78 -4.59
N LEU A 154 2.67 -7.22 -3.45
CA LEU A 154 3.46 -7.45 -2.25
C LEU A 154 3.40 -8.94 -1.91
N PHE A 155 4.53 -9.50 -1.51
CA PHE A 155 4.57 -10.84 -0.95
C PHE A 155 4.50 -10.76 0.57
N GLY A 156 3.80 -11.70 1.19
CA GLY A 156 3.69 -11.83 2.63
C GLY A 156 4.15 -13.20 3.09
N ALA A 157 5.24 -13.28 3.85
CA ALA A 157 5.59 -14.50 4.58
C ALA A 157 4.78 -14.56 5.87
N VAL A 158 4.09 -15.67 6.10
CA VAL A 158 3.09 -15.83 7.16
C VAL A 158 3.65 -16.67 8.30
N PHE A 159 3.52 -16.15 9.52
CA PHE A 159 4.02 -16.77 10.75
C PHE A 159 2.85 -17.01 11.70
N LEU A 160 2.06 -18.06 11.47
CA LEU A 160 0.86 -18.37 12.27
C LEU A 160 1.18 -18.85 13.69
N ALA A 161 2.20 -19.70 13.82
CA ALA A 161 2.66 -20.26 15.09
C ALA A 161 4.16 -20.04 15.35
N ALA A 162 4.91 -19.63 14.32
CA ALA A 162 6.32 -19.31 14.44
C ALA A 162 6.52 -17.85 14.87
N GLN A 163 7.66 -17.58 15.52
CA GLN A 163 8.07 -16.21 15.82
C GLN A 163 8.68 -15.54 14.57
N LEU A 164 8.71 -14.20 14.58
CA LEU A 164 9.44 -13.44 13.57
C LEU A 164 10.94 -13.68 13.72
N PRO A 165 11.72 -13.74 12.63
CA PRO A 165 13.16 -13.83 12.72
C PRO A 165 13.78 -12.68 13.51
N ASP A 166 14.76 -12.97 14.38
CA ASP A 166 15.33 -12.02 15.34
C ASP A 166 15.97 -10.77 14.70
N PHE A 167 16.42 -10.88 13.44
CA PHE A 167 16.99 -9.75 12.70
C PHE A 167 15.92 -8.72 12.26
N LEU A 168 14.63 -9.00 12.44
CA LEU A 168 13.55 -8.08 12.13
C LEU A 168 13.25 -7.17 13.32
N THR A 169 13.94 -6.04 13.39
CA THR A 169 13.70 -5.03 14.44
C THR A 169 12.43 -4.21 14.12
N ILE A 170 11.35 -4.41 14.88
CA ILE A 170 10.10 -3.65 14.73
C ILE A 170 10.27 -2.26 15.35
N SER A 171 10.16 -1.22 14.52
CA SER A 171 10.02 0.14 15.01
C SER A 171 8.54 0.51 15.14
N ARG A 172 8.02 0.46 16.37
CA ARG A 172 6.65 0.92 16.66
C ARG A 172 6.43 2.43 16.45
N HIS A 173 7.51 3.19 16.24
CA HIS A 173 7.51 4.65 16.09
C HIS A 173 8.19 5.14 14.80
N ALA A 174 8.11 4.40 13.68
CA ALA A 174 8.74 4.86 12.44
C ALA A 174 7.96 6.04 11.83
N SER A 175 8.26 7.26 12.28
CA SER A 175 7.97 8.48 11.53
C SER A 175 8.97 8.54 10.38
N TYR A 176 8.50 8.34 9.14
CA TYR A 176 9.34 8.60 7.99
C TYR A 176 9.56 10.11 7.89
N ALA A 177 10.79 10.54 8.17
CA ALA A 177 11.25 11.83 7.70
C ALA A 177 11.23 11.75 6.15
N PRO A 178 10.62 12.72 5.46
CA PRO A 178 10.65 12.74 4.00
C PRO A 178 12.12 12.70 3.54
N LEU A 179 12.40 11.94 2.47
CA LEU A 179 13.69 12.05 1.78
C LEU A 179 13.97 13.54 1.54
N PRO A 180 15.22 14.01 1.68
CA PRO A 180 15.57 15.33 1.19
C PRO A 180 15.29 15.30 -0.32
N THR A 181 14.17 15.86 -0.72
CA THR A 181 13.95 16.29 -2.10
C THR A 181 15.16 17.12 -2.46
N LEU A 182 15.93 16.67 -3.46
CA LEU A 182 16.92 17.50 -4.15
C LEU A 182 16.26 18.87 -4.34
N GLN A 183 16.76 19.85 -3.59
CA GLN A 183 16.30 21.22 -3.69
C GLN A 183 16.39 21.60 -5.16
N SER A 184 15.24 21.84 -5.80
CA SER A 184 15.25 22.65 -7.01
C SER A 184 15.94 23.96 -6.65
N PRO A 185 16.85 24.48 -7.49
CA PRO A 185 17.49 25.75 -7.24
C PRO A 185 16.40 26.81 -7.06
N ARG A 186 16.48 27.50 -5.92
CA ARG A 186 15.67 28.66 -5.58
C ARG A 186 15.59 29.59 -6.80
N GLN A 187 14.42 29.73 -7.40
CA GLN A 187 14.17 30.91 -8.21
C GLN A 187 14.18 32.12 -7.26
N PRO A 188 14.96 33.17 -7.54
CA PRO A 188 14.89 34.39 -6.77
C PRO A 188 13.50 35.02 -6.94
N ALA A 189 12.85 35.29 -5.81
CA ALA A 189 11.64 36.10 -5.75
C ALA A 189 11.98 37.52 -6.25
N TYR A 190 11.51 37.85 -7.44
CA TYR A 190 11.43 39.23 -7.89
C TYR A 190 10.25 39.89 -7.17
N TYR A 191 10.56 40.77 -6.22
CA TYR A 191 9.60 41.67 -5.61
C TYR A 191 9.13 42.70 -6.66
N PRO A 192 7.82 42.96 -6.83
CA PRO A 192 7.39 44.21 -7.43
C PRO A 192 7.55 45.32 -6.38
N ALA A 193 8.38 46.32 -6.72
CA ALA A 193 8.52 47.53 -5.94
C ALA A 193 7.21 48.32 -5.96
N LEU A 194 6.73 48.64 -4.75
CA LEU A 194 5.73 49.66 -4.48
C LEU A 194 6.26 51.03 -4.92
N SER A 195 5.69 51.60 -5.97
CA SER A 195 5.77 53.04 -6.24
C SER A 195 4.49 53.70 -5.75
N GLN A 196 4.55 54.26 -4.55
CA GLN A 196 3.69 55.37 -4.14
C GLN A 196 4.05 56.60 -4.99
N TYR A 197 3.05 57.33 -5.50
CA TYR A 197 2.81 58.76 -5.25
C TYR A 197 1.81 59.38 -6.25
N ASN A 198 1.01 60.30 -5.70
CA ASN A 198 0.21 61.35 -6.34
C ASN A 198 -1.04 60.96 -7.14
N SER A 199 -2.16 60.87 -6.42
CA SER A 199 -3.46 61.27 -6.97
C SER A 199 -3.79 62.68 -6.47
N SER A 200 -3.55 63.64 -7.36
CA SER A 200 -3.88 65.04 -7.19
C SER A 200 -5.40 65.25 -7.31
N TYR A 201 -5.92 66.03 -6.39
CA TYR A 201 -7.25 66.61 -6.28
C TYR A 201 -7.78 67.20 -7.61
N ALA A 202 -9.03 66.88 -7.95
CA ALA A 202 -9.87 67.76 -8.77
C ALA A 202 -11.35 67.54 -8.40
N SER A 203 -11.88 68.50 -7.65
CA SER A 203 -13.27 68.67 -7.28
C SER A 203 -14.13 69.10 -8.47
N THR A 204 -15.35 68.58 -8.60
CA THR A 204 -16.59 69.24 -9.08
C THR A 204 -17.63 68.14 -9.33
N GLN A 205 -18.94 68.29 -9.11
CA GLN A 205 -19.80 69.23 -8.41
C GLN A 205 -21.18 68.58 -8.56
N TYR A 206 -21.82 68.25 -7.43
CA TYR A 206 -23.16 67.68 -7.41
C TYR A 206 -24.15 68.85 -7.41
N ASP A 207 -25.02 68.90 -8.40
CA ASP A 207 -26.13 69.85 -8.47
C ASP A 207 -27.44 69.03 -8.44
N PRO A 208 -28.25 69.11 -7.37
CA PRO A 208 -29.60 68.59 -7.36
C PRO A 208 -30.61 69.74 -7.26
N SER A 209 -31.36 69.98 -8.34
CA SER A 209 -32.66 70.65 -8.19
C SER A 209 -33.66 70.27 -9.29
N SER A 210 -34.83 69.83 -8.81
CA SER A 210 -36.16 69.75 -9.43
C SER A 210 -36.51 68.53 -10.29
#